data_AF-A0A536BYY3-F1
#
_entry.id   AF-A0A536BYY3-F1
#
_cell.length_a   1.000
_cell.length_b   1.000
_cell.length_c   1.000
_cell.angle_alpha   90.00
_cell.angle_beta   90.00
_cell.angle_gamma   90.00
#
_symmetry.space_group_name_H-M   'P 1'
#
loop_
_entity.id
_entity.type
_entity.pdbx_description
1 polymer ?
#
loop_
_entity_poly.entity_id
_entity_poly.type
_entity_poly.pdbx_seq_one_letter_code
_entity_poly.pdbx_strand_id
1 'polypeptide(L)' 'MSGNAPSNDGGEQPRRPLIERVGLSLIALVMGGLFGVVALAAFAGGEMFLGAMGAIGCLMTLWVGGLTLLRG' A
#
# COMPACT_ATOMS: atom_id res chain seq x y z
N MET A 1 -17.63 26.52 44.78
CA MET A 1 -16.77 26.90 43.65
C MET A 1 -16.48 25.69 42.79
N SER A 2 -16.69 25.81 41.49
CA SER A 2 -16.52 24.78 40.44
C SER A 2 -15.10 24.24 40.38
N GLY A 3 -14.97 22.92 40.27
CA GLY A 3 -13.74 22.21 39.95
C GLY A 3 -14.00 21.21 38.83
N ASN A 4 -14.53 21.69 37.69
CA ASN A 4 -14.52 20.91 36.46
C ASN A 4 -13.07 20.82 35.96
N ALA A 5 -12.50 19.62 36.03
CA ALA A 5 -11.31 19.26 35.27
C ALA A 5 -11.58 19.49 33.76
N PRO A 6 -10.55 19.85 32.97
CA PRO A 6 -10.72 20.13 31.54
C PRO A 6 -11.40 18.95 30.85
N SER A 7 -12.52 19.22 30.18
CA SER A 7 -13.06 18.36 29.14
C SER A 7 -11.92 18.07 28.18
N ASN A 8 -11.51 16.81 28.09
CA ASN A 8 -10.76 16.35 26.93
C ASN A 8 -11.75 16.34 25.77
N ASP A 9 -11.96 17.52 25.20
CA ASP A 9 -12.69 17.74 23.97
C ASP A 9 -12.06 16.84 22.90
N GLY A 10 -12.81 15.82 22.51
CA GLY A 10 -12.45 14.97 21.40
C GLY A 10 -12.33 15.78 20.12
N GLY A 11 -11.53 15.28 19.18
CA GLY A 11 -11.77 15.57 17.78
C GLY A 11 -10.57 15.68 16.86
N GLU A 12 -9.36 15.83 17.37
CA GLU A 12 -8.19 15.86 16.49
C GLU A 12 -7.67 14.45 16.24
N GLN A 13 -8.48 13.64 15.55
CA GLN A 13 -7.92 12.56 14.75
C GLN A 13 -6.90 13.22 13.82
N PRO A 14 -5.59 12.89 13.91
CA PRO A 14 -4.60 13.46 13.02
C PRO A 14 -5.04 13.13 11.59
N ARG A 15 -5.54 14.14 10.86
CA ARG A 15 -5.89 14.02 9.45
C ARG A 15 -4.59 13.67 8.73
N ARG A 16 -4.30 12.38 8.58
CA ARG A 16 -3.13 11.91 7.84
C ARG A 16 -3.25 12.51 6.44
N PRO A 17 -2.33 13.42 6.05
CA PRO A 17 -2.50 14.22 4.86
C PRO A 17 -2.54 13.29 3.65
N LEU A 18 -3.53 13.51 2.78
CA LEU A 18 -3.76 12.68 1.59
C LEU A 18 -2.51 12.62 0.69
N ILE A 19 -1.61 13.61 0.79
CA ILE A 19 -0.33 13.64 0.09
C ILE A 19 0.62 12.49 0.49
N GLU A 20 0.70 12.13 1.78
CA GLU A 20 1.51 10.99 2.25
C GLU A 20 0.90 9.66 1.77
N ARG A 21 -0.43 9.60 1.64
CA ARG A 21 -1.14 8.43 1.10
C ARG A 21 -0.90 8.24 -0.39
N VAL A 22 -0.92 9.32 -1.18
CA VAL A 22 -0.61 9.29 -2.61
C VAL A 22 0.86 8.94 -2.83
N GLY A 23 1.77 9.44 -1.99
CA GLY A 23 3.18 9.04 -2.03
C GLY A 23 3.38 7.54 -1.81
N LEU A 24 2.71 6.97 -0.80
CA LEU A 24 2.75 5.53 -0.52
C LEU A 24 2.12 4.69 -1.65
N SER A 25 1.02 5.15 -2.27
CA SER A 25 0.40 4.43 -3.38
C SER A 25 1.27 4.40 -4.64
N LEU A 26 2.01 5.49 -4.90
CA LEU A 26 2.94 5.58 -6.04
C LEU A 26 4.13 4.62 -5.85
N ILE A 27 4.72 4.58 -4.65
CA ILE A 27 5.80 3.62 -4.32
C ILE A 27 5.30 2.17 -4.48
N ALA A 28 4.09 1.89 -3.98
CA ALA A 28 3.48 0.57 -4.15
C ALA A 28 3.30 0.21 -5.64
N LEU A 29 2.85 1.15 -6.47
CA LEU A 29 2.73 0.93 -7.92
C LEU A 29 4.08 0.61 -8.58
N VAL A 30 5.14 1.34 -8.24
CA VAL A 30 6.50 1.11 -8.78
C VAL A 30 7.01 -0.27 -8.37
N MET A 31 6.89 -0.62 -7.08
CA MET A 31 7.30 -1.94 -6.57
C MET A 31 6.49 -3.07 -7.23
N GLY A 32 5.18 -2.89 -7.41
CA GLY A 32 4.32 -3.87 -8.06
C GLY A 32 4.68 -4.08 -9.54
N GLY A 33 4.95 -2.98 -10.26
CA GLY A 33 5.43 -3.04 -11.65
C GLY A 33 6.75 -3.81 -11.77
N LEU A 34 7.72 -3.52 -10.90
CA LEU A 34 8.99 -4.26 -10.86
C LEU A 34 8.78 -5.75 -10.58
N PHE A 35 7.91 -6.09 -9.63
CA PHE A 35 7.59 -7.47 -9.30
C PHE A 35 6.90 -8.21 -10.47
N GLY A 36 6.05 -7.51 -11.23
CA GLY A 36 5.44 -8.03 -12.46
C GLY A 36 6.46 -8.30 -13.57
N VAL A 37 7.43 -7.39 -13.75
CA VAL A 37 8.53 -7.59 -14.72
C VAL A 37 9.38 -8.80 -14.33
N VAL A 38 9.71 -8.96 -13.05
CA VAL A 38 10.44 -10.13 -12.54
C VAL A 38 9.64 -11.42 -12.74
N ALA A 39 8.32 -11.41 -12.47
CA ALA A 39 7.46 -12.57 -12.68
C ALA A 39 7.42 -12.98 -14.16
N LEU A 40 7.29 -12.03 -15.09
CA LEU A 40 7.34 -12.28 -16.53
C LEU A 40 8.71 -12.82 -16.97
N ALA A 41 9.81 -12.24 -16.46
CA ALA A 41 11.17 -12.68 -16.77
C ALA A 41 11.43 -14.11 -16.24
N ALA A 42 10.98 -14.42 -15.03
CA ALA A 42 11.11 -15.75 -14.44
C ALA A 42 10.26 -16.81 -15.17
N PHE A 43 9.06 -16.44 -15.62
CA PHE A 43 8.23 -17.32 -16.46
C PHE A 43 8.91 -17.60 -17.81
N ALA A 44 9.56 -16.61 -18.42
CA ALA A 44 10.33 -16.77 -19.64
C ALA A 44 11.61 -17.61 -19.46
N GLY A 45 12.20 -17.61 -18.25
CA GLY A 45 13.37 -18.41 -17.88
C GLY A 45 13.09 -19.90 -17.62
N GLY A 46 11.83 -20.30 -17.49
CA GLY A 46 11.43 -21.69 -17.24
C GLY A 46 11.27 -22.06 -15.74
N GLU A 47 11.51 -21.11 -14.84
CA GLU A 47 11.41 -21.30 -13.39
C GLU A 47 9.98 -21.00 -12.90
N MET A 48 9.04 -21.91 -13.18
CA MET A 48 7.62 -21.73 -12.83
C MET A 48 7.38 -21.45 -11.35
N PHE A 49 8.22 -21.99 -10.45
CA PHE A 49 8.08 -21.76 -9.01
C PHE A 49 8.43 -20.31 -8.63
N LEU A 50 9.51 -19.78 -9.19
CA LEU A 50 9.94 -18.39 -8.98
C LEU A 50 8.95 -17.41 -9.65
N GLY A 51 8.46 -17.78 -10.84
CA GLY A 51 7.41 -17.05 -11.55
C GLY A 51 6.10 -16.99 -10.79
N ALA A 52 5.65 -18.11 -10.19
CA ALA A 52 4.43 -18.15 -9.39
C ALA A 52 4.55 -17.36 -8.07
N MET A 53 5.68 -17.52 -7.37
CA MET A 53 5.96 -16.75 -6.15
C MET A 53 6.08 -15.24 -6.44
N GLY A 54 6.70 -14.90 -7.57
CA GLY A 54 6.71 -13.56 -8.16
C GLY A 54 5.31 -13.04 -8.47
N ALA A 55 4.49 -13.80 -9.19
CA ALA A 55 3.14 -13.41 -9.56
C ALA A 55 2.25 -13.15 -8.34
N ILE A 56 2.36 -13.97 -7.29
CA ILE A 56 1.62 -13.78 -6.03
C ILE A 56 2.04 -12.49 -5.33
N GLY A 57 3.35 -12.22 -5.23
CA GLY A 57 3.83 -10.96 -4.66
C GLY A 57 3.39 -9.74 -5.48
N CYS A 58 3.39 -9.84 -6.82
CA CYS A 58 2.90 -8.81 -7.73
C CYS A 58 1.41 -8.53 -7.51
N LEU A 59 0.60 -9.59 -7.44
CA LEU A 59 -0.84 -9.49 -7.16
C LEU A 59 -1.08 -8.79 -5.81
N MET A 60 -0.34 -9.16 -4.77
CA MET A 60 -0.45 -8.54 -3.44
C MET A 60 -0.07 -7.06 -3.47
N THR A 61 1.00 -6.69 -4.17
CA THR A 61 1.43 -5.29 -4.27
C THR A 61 0.46 -4.45 -5.10
N LEU A 62 -0.05 -4.98 -6.22
CA LEU A 62 -1.09 -4.32 -7.03
C LEU A 62 -2.40 -4.19 -6.26
N TRP A 63 -2.78 -5.20 -5.47
CA TRP A 63 -3.97 -5.19 -4.64
C TRP A 63 -3.87 -4.14 -3.52
N VAL A 64 -2.74 -4.09 -2.79
CA VAL A 64 -2.51 -3.10 -1.72
C VAL A 64 -2.37 -1.70 -2.29
N GLY A 65 -1.59 -1.52 -3.36
CA GLY A 65 -1.42 -0.22 -4.03
C GLY A 65 -2.74 0.28 -4.63
N GLY A 66 -3.49 -0.60 -5.28
CA GLY A 66 -4.81 -0.33 -5.87
C GLY A 66 -5.88 -0.04 -4.82
N LEU A 67 -5.94 -0.80 -3.72
CA LEU A 67 -6.84 -0.50 -2.60
C LEU A 67 -6.48 0.82 -1.92
N THR A 68 -5.20 1.16 -1.84
CA THR A 68 -4.73 2.45 -1.30
C THR A 68 -5.15 3.62 -2.21
N LEU A 69 -5.23 3.39 -3.52
CA LEU A 69 -5.67 4.36 -4.52
C LEU A 69 -7.21 4.48 -4.60
N LEU A 70 -7.96 3.37 -4.40
CA LEU A 70 -9.43 3.31 -4.48
C LEU A 70 -10.15 3.66 -3.17
N ARG A 71 -9.50 3.48 -2.01
CA ARG A 71 -9.98 3.98 -0.69
C ARG A 71 -9.34 5.32 -0.31
N GLY A 72 -8.59 5.90 -1.24
CA GLY A 72 -8.10 7.28 -1.20
C GLY A 72 -9.22 8.25 -1.52
#